data_AF-D5W8D1-F1
#
_entry.id   AF-D5W8D1-F1
#
_cell.length_a   1.000
_cell.length_b   1.000
_cell.length_c   1.000
_cell.angle_alpha   90.00
_cell.angle_beta   90.00
_cell.angle_gamma   90.00
#
_symmetry.space_group_name_H-M   'P 1'
#
loop_
_entity.id
_entity.type
_entity.pdbx_description
1 polymer ?
#
loop_
_entity_poly.entity_id
_entity_poly.type
_entity_poly.pdbx_seq_one_letter_code
_entity_poly.pdbx_strand_id
1 'polypeptide(L)'
;MRIIQTLLFIAAFCSGMTVGAATCVAAGTAAAQPAASSAVPVPAAPAAPASAPAARRIDLTNQPFKGDFDAMLDRRLIRVLVPYSRTLYVNEQGHERGLTAGLMRDFERYLNRKYQATLGKRPLTLVIIPTTRDQLLPGLIAGRGDIAAGNLTVTEARLKQVDFVAPRDRTAVREVVVTGPKSPALAKLDDLCGKTVHVRPSSSYYESLNALNARFGKEGKPPVKLVPLPDALEDEDAMEMLNAGLVQILVVDDWKAKVWAPILPGIVVHNDIAVRDAGYIGWAVRFKSPKLQEAINDFYLNYVQKQSVAEVRLQQEMKRIKQISNNTESAELKRFKQTVGLFEKYGAQYGFDPLLLAAQGYQESQLNQSARSQVGAIGIMQLMPATGKELAVGDIRVAESNVHAGAKYLDVLMARYFPDAHFSERDRSLFAFASYNAGPANIAKMRKEAAARGLDPNKWFNNVEIVVAEKIGIEPTTYVRNVFKYYVAYRLVREAEAARARAIGQMRKQGGT
;
A
#
# COMPACT_ATOMS: atom_id res chain seq x y z
N MET A 1 47.57 -19.51 -23.67
CA MET A 1 48.55 -18.96 -24.63
C MET A 1 48.50 -17.44 -24.50
N ARG A 2 49.57 -16.81 -23.95
CA ARG A 2 49.77 -15.36 -23.65
C ARG A 2 48.69 -14.67 -22.76
N ILE A 3 48.91 -14.46 -21.44
CA ILE A 3 49.80 -13.48 -20.72
C ILE A 3 49.06 -12.13 -20.52
N ILE A 4 48.57 -11.78 -19.31
CA ILE A 4 49.26 -11.08 -18.16
C ILE A 4 49.52 -9.59 -18.51
N GLN A 5 49.26 -8.54 -17.72
CA GLN A 5 49.53 -8.16 -16.29
C GLN A 5 48.53 -7.04 -15.90
N THR A 6 47.97 -6.86 -14.69
CA THR A 6 48.55 -6.52 -13.36
C THR A 6 49.38 -5.23 -13.32
N LEU A 7 48.97 -4.22 -12.55
CA LEU A 7 49.84 -3.48 -11.61
C LEU A 7 49.07 -2.53 -10.66
N LEU A 8 49.72 -2.22 -9.53
CA LEU A 8 49.24 -1.49 -8.36
C LEU A 8 50.47 -0.74 -7.77
N PHE A 9 50.25 0.21 -6.84
CA PHE A 9 51.22 0.95 -6.00
C PHE A 9 51.68 2.39 -6.38
N ILE A 10 51.23 3.33 -5.54
CA ILE A 10 51.98 4.32 -4.72
C ILE A 10 53.19 5.07 -5.32
N ALA A 11 53.12 6.42 -5.29
CA ALA A 11 54.13 7.29 -4.66
C ALA A 11 53.56 8.71 -4.39
N ALA A 12 54.06 9.38 -3.35
CA ALA A 12 53.73 10.75 -2.98
C ALA A 12 54.93 11.69 -3.24
N PHE A 13 54.72 13.01 -3.34
CA PHE A 13 55.75 13.99 -2.99
C PHE A 13 55.16 15.35 -2.58
N CYS A 14 55.77 15.98 -1.58
CA CYS A 14 55.44 17.33 -1.11
C CYS A 14 56.29 18.40 -1.82
N SER A 15 55.85 19.67 -1.79
CA SER A 15 56.58 20.83 -1.21
C SER A 15 56.16 22.17 -1.82
N GLY A 16 56.08 23.24 -1.00
CA GLY A 16 55.80 24.60 -1.48
C GLY A 16 55.32 25.61 -0.44
N MET A 17 56.17 26.00 0.52
CA MET A 17 56.03 27.27 1.29
C MET A 17 56.64 28.41 0.46
N THR A 18 56.19 29.68 0.48
CA THR A 18 56.47 30.77 1.46
C THR A 18 55.80 32.08 0.94
N VAL A 19 55.75 33.29 1.55
CA VAL A 19 55.71 33.86 2.93
C VAL A 19 55.23 35.33 2.80
N GLY A 20 54.52 35.88 3.78
CA GLY A 20 54.25 37.34 3.93
C GLY A 20 52.84 37.62 4.50
N ALA A 21 52.62 37.95 5.78
CA ALA A 21 53.09 39.09 6.58
C ALA A 21 52.56 40.46 6.06
N ALA A 22 52.09 41.41 6.88
CA ALA A 22 51.60 41.42 8.28
C ALA A 22 51.03 42.82 8.56
N THR A 23 50.02 42.97 9.43
CA THR A 23 49.82 44.20 10.23
C THR A 23 48.80 43.97 11.36
N CYS A 24 49.16 44.41 12.58
CA CYS A 24 48.23 44.59 13.69
C CYS A 24 47.69 46.04 13.70
N VAL A 25 46.61 46.33 14.44
CA VAL A 25 46.58 47.47 15.40
C VAL A 25 45.30 47.47 16.27
N ALA A 26 45.51 47.81 17.55
CA ALA A 26 44.60 48.32 18.58
C ALA A 26 43.29 47.58 18.96
N ALA A 27 43.17 47.36 20.28
CA ALA A 27 41.91 47.12 20.97
C ALA A 27 41.25 48.44 21.41
N GLY A 28 39.94 48.40 21.65
CA GLY A 28 39.19 49.47 22.31
C GLY A 28 38.13 48.88 23.26
N THR A 29 38.21 49.21 24.54
CA THR A 29 37.24 48.79 25.58
C THR A 29 36.14 49.83 25.76
N ALA A 30 34.87 49.41 25.76
CA ALA A 30 33.75 50.22 26.25
C ALA A 30 32.68 49.33 26.91
N ALA A 31 31.97 49.89 27.89
CA ALA A 31 31.13 49.15 28.83
C ALA A 31 29.71 48.83 28.32
N ALA A 32 29.03 47.94 29.04
CA ALA A 32 27.70 47.43 28.71
C ALA A 32 26.54 48.38 29.07
N GLN A 33 25.49 48.35 28.24
CA GLN A 33 24.09 48.64 28.61
C GLN A 33 23.14 47.74 27.80
N PRO A 34 21.95 47.40 28.30
CA PRO A 34 21.09 46.37 27.70
C PRO A 34 20.21 46.92 26.56
N ALA A 35 20.31 46.33 25.37
CA ALA A 35 19.45 46.63 24.23
C ALA A 35 18.39 45.53 24.02
N ALA A 36 17.19 45.94 23.60
CA ALA A 36 16.02 45.08 23.48
C ALA A 36 16.12 44.01 22.38
N SER A 37 15.31 42.96 22.51
CA SER A 37 15.17 41.87 21.54
C SER A 37 14.71 42.37 20.16
N SER A 38 15.64 42.52 19.23
CA SER A 38 15.37 42.68 17.81
C SER A 38 15.35 41.31 17.12
N ALA A 39 14.22 40.96 16.51
CA ALA A 39 14.11 39.73 15.73
C ALA A 39 15.02 39.81 14.48
N VAL A 40 15.87 38.80 14.28
CA VAL A 40 16.75 38.71 13.12
C VAL A 40 15.92 38.40 11.86
N PRO A 41 16.05 39.14 10.75
CA PRO A 41 15.37 38.81 9.51
C PRO A 41 15.91 37.50 8.92
N VAL A 42 15.00 36.59 8.56
CA VAL A 42 15.37 35.37 7.81
C VAL A 42 15.71 35.77 6.37
N PRO A 43 16.81 35.27 5.77
CA PRO A 43 17.15 35.58 4.38
C PRO A 43 16.05 35.13 3.42
N ALA A 44 15.71 35.99 2.46
CA ALA A 44 14.79 35.63 1.38
C ALA A 44 15.38 34.49 0.53
N ALA A 45 14.60 33.44 0.31
CA ALA A 45 15.01 32.33 -0.56
C ALA A 45 15.22 32.83 -2.00
N PRO A 46 16.22 32.30 -2.74
CA PRO A 46 16.44 32.67 -4.13
C PRO A 46 15.22 32.34 -4.99
N ALA A 47 14.92 33.22 -5.95
CA ALA A 47 13.75 33.09 -6.81
C ALA A 47 13.76 31.75 -7.56
N ALA A 48 12.63 31.04 -7.52
CA ALA A 48 12.49 29.76 -8.20
C ALA A 48 12.64 29.93 -9.73
N PRO A 49 13.30 28.99 -10.43
CA PRO A 49 13.38 29.03 -11.89
C PRO A 49 11.98 29.00 -12.52
N ALA A 50 11.87 29.60 -13.72
CA ALA A 50 10.60 29.78 -14.41
C ALA A 50 9.78 28.48 -14.50
N SER A 51 8.48 28.59 -14.22
CA SER A 51 7.59 27.44 -14.10
C SER A 51 7.58 26.58 -15.36
N ALA A 52 7.89 25.29 -15.20
CA ALA A 52 7.54 24.28 -16.19
C ALA A 52 6.04 24.39 -16.54
N PRO A 53 5.64 24.12 -17.80
CA PRO A 53 4.25 24.24 -18.22
C PRO A 53 3.35 23.43 -17.30
N ALA A 54 2.26 24.06 -16.83
CA ALA A 54 1.39 23.48 -15.81
C ALA A 54 0.89 22.10 -16.26
N ALA A 55 1.34 21.05 -15.58
CA ALA A 55 0.85 19.69 -15.79
C ALA A 55 -0.68 19.71 -15.74
N ARG A 56 -1.34 19.02 -16.70
CA ARG A 56 -2.80 18.96 -16.80
C ARG A 56 -3.41 18.64 -15.44
N ARG A 57 -3.93 19.66 -14.76
CA ARG A 57 -4.74 19.49 -13.55
C ARG A 57 -6.08 18.93 -14.02
N ILE A 58 -6.21 17.62 -13.94
CA ILE A 58 -7.52 16.99 -13.95
C ILE A 58 -8.25 17.59 -12.76
N ASP A 59 -9.38 18.25 -13.03
CA ASP A 59 -10.30 18.59 -11.96
C ASP A 59 -10.85 17.28 -11.39
N LEU A 60 -10.39 16.95 -10.19
CA LEU A 60 -10.79 15.76 -9.45
C LEU A 60 -12.10 15.98 -8.68
N THR A 61 -12.86 17.06 -8.97
CA THR A 61 -14.21 17.27 -8.46
C THR A 61 -15.03 15.99 -8.63
N ASN A 62 -15.18 15.27 -7.52
CA ASN A 62 -15.73 13.93 -7.44
C ASN A 62 -17.26 13.95 -7.48
N GLN A 63 -17.80 14.80 -8.37
CA GLN A 63 -19.23 15.00 -8.52
C GLN A 63 -19.85 13.73 -9.11
N PRO A 64 -20.95 13.23 -8.52
CA PRO A 64 -21.72 12.14 -9.09
C PRO A 64 -22.12 12.41 -10.54
N PHE A 65 -21.65 11.56 -11.45
CA PHE A 65 -22.09 11.54 -12.84
C PHE A 65 -22.53 10.14 -13.21
N LYS A 66 -23.66 10.05 -13.92
CA LYS A 66 -24.34 8.79 -14.24
C LYS A 66 -24.69 8.58 -15.72
N GLY A 67 -24.28 9.48 -16.62
CA GLY A 67 -24.51 9.30 -18.06
C GLY A 67 -23.76 8.11 -18.65
N ASP A 68 -24.24 7.64 -19.80
CA ASP A 68 -23.59 6.61 -20.64
C ASP A 68 -22.51 7.24 -21.56
N PHE A 69 -21.88 6.44 -22.41
CA PHE A 69 -20.68 6.77 -23.17
C PHE A 69 -20.76 8.03 -24.03
N ASP A 70 -21.89 8.35 -24.67
CA ASP A 70 -22.04 9.60 -25.45
C ASP A 70 -21.77 10.82 -24.57
N ALA A 71 -22.40 10.87 -23.38
CA ALA A 71 -22.21 11.96 -22.43
C ALA A 71 -20.78 11.94 -21.83
N MET A 72 -20.07 10.81 -21.85
CA MET A 72 -18.65 10.72 -21.50
C MET A 72 -17.75 11.28 -22.61
N LEU A 73 -18.08 11.03 -23.87
CA LEU A 73 -17.44 11.67 -25.03
C LEU A 73 -17.66 13.18 -24.98
N ASP A 74 -18.89 13.67 -24.79
CA ASP A 74 -19.22 15.10 -24.79
C ASP A 74 -18.43 15.88 -23.73
N ARG A 75 -18.43 15.40 -22.49
CA ARG A 75 -17.62 16.00 -21.40
C ARG A 75 -16.11 15.73 -21.53
N ARG A 76 -15.70 14.90 -22.51
CA ARG A 76 -14.32 14.48 -22.79
C ARG A 76 -13.62 13.79 -21.60
N LEU A 77 -14.36 13.04 -20.79
CA LEU A 77 -13.86 12.40 -19.56
C LEU A 77 -14.46 11.00 -19.34
N ILE A 78 -13.61 10.01 -19.02
CA ILE A 78 -13.99 8.73 -18.41
C ILE A 78 -13.22 8.57 -17.09
N ARG A 79 -13.90 8.13 -16.03
CA ARG A 79 -13.28 7.85 -14.73
C ARG A 79 -13.30 6.35 -14.45
N VAL A 80 -12.19 5.79 -14.02
CA VAL A 80 -12.03 4.34 -13.79
C VAL A 80 -11.61 4.10 -12.35
N LEU A 81 -12.44 3.42 -11.57
CA LEU A 81 -12.13 3.02 -10.20
C LEU A 81 -11.24 1.78 -10.24
N VAL A 82 -10.07 1.86 -9.63
CA VAL A 82 -9.07 0.78 -9.63
C VAL A 82 -8.48 0.62 -8.23
N PRO A 83 -8.35 -0.60 -7.69
CA PRO A 83 -7.67 -0.83 -6.42
C PRO A 83 -6.19 -0.53 -6.56
N TYR A 84 -5.65 0.16 -5.57
CA TYR A 84 -4.21 0.35 -5.44
C TYR A 84 -3.56 -1.01 -5.14
N SER A 85 -2.80 -1.52 -6.10
CA SER A 85 -2.24 -2.88 -6.13
C SER A 85 -0.95 -2.84 -6.91
N ARG A 86 0.12 -3.44 -6.37
CA ARG A 86 1.42 -3.57 -7.05
C ARG A 86 1.31 -4.37 -8.35
N THR A 87 0.27 -5.20 -8.49
CA THR A 87 -0.06 -5.93 -9.72
C THR A 87 -0.95 -5.12 -10.69
N LEU A 88 -1.99 -4.42 -10.20
CA LEU A 88 -3.04 -3.85 -11.06
C LEU A 88 -2.85 -2.34 -11.34
N TYR A 89 -2.57 -1.54 -10.31
CA TYR A 89 -2.38 -0.09 -10.44
C TYR A 89 -1.54 0.47 -9.29
N VAL A 90 -0.49 1.18 -9.68
CA VAL A 90 0.25 2.13 -8.84
C VAL A 90 0.49 3.43 -9.62
N ASN A 91 0.62 4.55 -8.90
CA ASN A 91 1.06 5.82 -9.47
C ASN A 91 2.36 6.23 -8.77
N GLU A 92 3.41 6.45 -9.56
CA GLU A 92 4.75 6.75 -9.07
C GLU A 92 5.23 8.06 -9.70
N GLN A 93 5.16 9.18 -8.97
CA GLN A 93 5.58 10.50 -9.46
C GLN A 93 4.86 10.90 -10.77
N GLY A 94 3.56 10.63 -10.86
CA GLY A 94 2.75 10.86 -12.07
C GLY A 94 2.80 9.74 -13.11
N HIS A 95 3.64 8.71 -12.93
CA HIS A 95 3.72 7.56 -13.84
C HIS A 95 2.85 6.41 -13.34
N GLU A 96 1.72 6.19 -14.02
CA GLU A 96 0.84 5.05 -13.75
C GLU A 96 1.42 3.74 -14.29
N ARG A 97 1.41 2.69 -13.47
CA ARG A 97 1.95 1.35 -13.79
C ARG A 97 1.05 0.23 -13.25
N GLY A 98 1.26 -1.00 -13.72
CA GLY A 98 0.42 -2.16 -13.42
C GLY A 98 -0.49 -2.56 -14.60
N LEU A 99 -1.04 -3.77 -14.54
CA LEU A 99 -1.79 -4.38 -15.65
C LEU A 99 -3.04 -3.57 -16.04
N THR A 100 -3.82 -3.11 -15.06
CA THR A 100 -5.00 -2.29 -15.31
C THR A 100 -4.59 -0.91 -15.82
N ALA A 101 -3.56 -0.27 -15.22
CA ALA A 101 -3.06 1.02 -15.69
C ALA A 101 -2.68 0.99 -17.18
N GLY A 102 -1.93 -0.03 -17.60
CA GLY A 102 -1.54 -0.24 -18.99
C GLY A 102 -2.75 -0.38 -19.93
N LEU A 103 -3.69 -1.27 -19.60
CA LEU A 103 -4.90 -1.48 -20.40
C LEU A 103 -5.81 -0.25 -20.47
N MET A 104 -5.88 0.56 -19.42
CA MET A 104 -6.64 1.81 -19.43
C MET A 104 -6.02 2.86 -20.35
N ARG A 105 -4.69 2.96 -20.38
CA ARG A 105 -3.99 3.86 -21.31
C ARG A 105 -4.04 3.35 -22.75
N ASP A 106 -4.14 2.04 -22.97
CA ASP A 106 -4.47 1.47 -24.29
C ASP A 106 -5.89 1.84 -24.71
N PHE A 107 -6.88 1.69 -23.82
CA PHE A 107 -8.27 2.02 -24.08
C PHE A 107 -8.46 3.51 -24.39
N GLU A 108 -7.83 4.40 -23.62
CA GLU A 108 -7.81 5.84 -23.89
C GLU A 108 -7.27 6.16 -25.29
N ARG A 109 -6.13 5.56 -25.70
CA ARG A 109 -5.57 5.73 -27.05
C ARG A 109 -6.51 5.18 -28.13
N TYR A 110 -7.09 4.01 -27.89
CA TYR A 110 -8.01 3.35 -28.81
C TYR A 110 -9.25 4.22 -29.07
N LEU A 111 -9.90 4.70 -28.01
CA LEU A 111 -11.06 5.60 -28.11
C LEU A 111 -10.71 6.92 -28.80
N ASN A 112 -9.57 7.54 -28.45
CA ASN A 112 -9.14 8.79 -29.09
C ASN A 112 -8.89 8.63 -30.60
N ARG A 113 -8.41 7.47 -31.05
CA ARG A 113 -8.27 7.15 -32.48
C ARG A 113 -9.64 6.86 -33.12
N LYS A 114 -10.47 6.00 -32.50
CA LYS A 114 -11.76 5.58 -33.07
C LYS A 114 -12.75 6.74 -33.20
N TYR A 115 -12.82 7.62 -32.19
CA TYR A 115 -13.76 8.74 -32.15
C TYR A 115 -13.12 10.07 -32.57
N GLN A 116 -11.99 10.06 -33.30
CA GLN A 116 -11.24 11.27 -33.68
C GLN A 116 -12.12 12.33 -34.38
N ALA A 117 -13.05 11.91 -35.23
CA ALA A 117 -13.99 12.81 -35.91
C ALA A 117 -14.94 13.54 -34.93
N THR A 118 -15.46 12.84 -33.93
CA THR A 118 -16.33 13.38 -32.87
C THR A 118 -15.56 14.23 -31.86
N LEU A 119 -14.30 13.85 -31.58
CA LEU A 119 -13.45 14.49 -30.57
C LEU A 119 -12.81 15.79 -31.09
N GLY A 120 -12.43 15.82 -32.38
CA GLY A 120 -11.78 16.95 -33.02
C GLY A 120 -10.41 17.26 -32.38
N LYS A 121 -10.15 18.54 -32.11
CA LYS A 121 -8.88 18.99 -31.48
C LYS A 121 -8.79 18.71 -29.98
N ARG A 122 -9.90 18.32 -29.31
CA ARG A 122 -9.93 18.07 -27.85
C ARG A 122 -10.10 16.56 -27.59
N PRO A 123 -9.03 15.84 -27.21
CA PRO A 123 -9.10 14.41 -26.94
C PRO A 123 -9.96 14.09 -25.72
N LEU A 124 -10.50 12.88 -25.70
CA LEU A 124 -11.04 12.22 -24.52
C LEU A 124 -9.89 11.98 -23.53
N THR A 125 -10.12 12.27 -22.24
CA THR A 125 -9.17 11.91 -21.17
C THR A 125 -9.75 10.79 -20.32
N LEU A 126 -8.94 9.78 -20.03
CA LEU A 126 -9.26 8.73 -19.06
C LEU A 126 -8.48 8.99 -17.76
N VAL A 127 -9.21 8.98 -16.65
CA VAL A 127 -8.68 9.25 -15.31
C VAL A 127 -8.85 8.01 -14.47
N ILE A 128 -7.75 7.50 -13.91
CA ILE A 128 -7.79 6.39 -12.96
C ILE A 128 -7.91 6.97 -11.54
N ILE A 129 -8.87 6.44 -10.77
CA ILE A 129 -9.19 6.87 -9.41
C ILE A 129 -8.87 5.69 -8.47
N PRO A 130 -7.79 5.77 -7.67
CA PRO A 130 -7.48 4.75 -6.67
C PRO A 130 -8.63 4.60 -5.68
N THR A 131 -9.14 3.37 -5.56
CA THR A 131 -10.37 3.08 -4.81
C THR A 131 -10.24 1.74 -4.09
N THR A 132 -10.49 1.72 -2.78
CA THR A 132 -10.50 0.48 -1.97
C THR A 132 -11.43 -0.57 -2.56
N ARG A 133 -11.12 -1.87 -2.40
CA ARG A 133 -11.86 -2.93 -3.09
C ARG A 133 -13.35 -2.97 -2.71
N ASP A 134 -13.68 -2.72 -1.44
CA ASP A 134 -15.05 -2.58 -0.94
C ASP A 134 -15.79 -1.35 -1.52
N GLN A 135 -15.07 -0.34 -1.99
CA GLN A 135 -15.63 0.89 -2.56
C GLN A 135 -15.74 0.87 -4.10
N LEU A 136 -15.23 -0.16 -4.79
CA LEU A 136 -15.27 -0.23 -6.25
C LEU A 136 -16.70 -0.23 -6.80
N LEU A 137 -17.56 -1.15 -6.32
CA LEU A 137 -18.95 -1.22 -6.79
C LEU A 137 -19.82 -0.09 -6.18
N PRO A 138 -19.75 0.22 -4.87
CA PRO A 138 -20.48 1.37 -4.30
C PRO A 138 -20.11 2.71 -4.96
N GLY A 139 -18.83 2.95 -5.28
CA GLY A 139 -18.38 4.15 -5.98
C GLY A 139 -18.91 4.26 -7.40
N LEU A 140 -18.99 3.13 -8.12
CA LEU A 140 -19.56 3.06 -9.46
C LEU A 140 -21.08 3.37 -9.45
N ILE A 141 -21.82 2.77 -8.52
CA ILE A 141 -23.26 3.02 -8.28
C ILE A 141 -23.52 4.47 -7.87
N ALA A 142 -22.67 5.02 -6.99
CA ALA A 142 -22.74 6.41 -6.53
C ALA A 142 -22.38 7.43 -7.62
N GLY A 143 -21.85 7.01 -8.78
CA GLY A 143 -21.45 7.91 -9.86
C GLY A 143 -20.09 8.57 -9.68
N ARG A 144 -19.23 8.05 -8.79
CA ARG A 144 -17.85 8.54 -8.55
C ARG A 144 -16.86 8.08 -9.63
N GLY A 145 -17.11 6.91 -10.21
CA GLY A 145 -16.44 6.43 -11.43
C GLY A 145 -17.43 5.86 -12.42
N ASP A 146 -16.97 5.54 -13.61
CA ASP A 146 -17.79 5.12 -14.76
C ASP A 146 -17.52 3.67 -15.16
N ILE A 147 -16.31 3.20 -14.88
CA ILE A 147 -15.87 1.80 -14.95
C ILE A 147 -15.25 1.45 -13.60
N ALA A 148 -15.41 0.20 -13.12
CA ALA A 148 -14.61 -0.35 -12.03
C ALA A 148 -13.80 -1.56 -12.55
N ALA A 149 -12.48 -1.45 -12.50
CA ALA A 149 -11.54 -2.38 -13.14
C ALA A 149 -10.55 -2.98 -12.14
N GLY A 150 -11.08 -3.59 -11.08
CA GLY A 150 -10.30 -4.13 -9.97
C GLY A 150 -10.02 -5.62 -10.02
N ASN A 151 -9.88 -6.22 -11.22
CA ASN A 151 -9.81 -7.67 -11.38
C ASN A 151 -11.01 -8.33 -10.68
N LEU A 152 -12.20 -8.04 -11.21
CA LEU A 152 -13.48 -8.41 -10.60
C LEU A 152 -14.07 -9.63 -11.31
N THR A 153 -14.06 -10.78 -10.63
CA THR A 153 -14.83 -11.97 -11.02
C THR A 153 -16.32 -11.64 -11.05
N VAL A 154 -17.00 -12.01 -12.14
CA VAL A 154 -18.47 -11.90 -12.26
C VAL A 154 -19.11 -12.92 -11.31
N THR A 155 -20.01 -12.44 -10.45
CA THR A 155 -20.83 -13.29 -9.56
C THR A 155 -22.28 -12.85 -9.60
N GLU A 156 -23.22 -13.74 -9.25
CA GLU A 156 -24.65 -13.41 -9.21
C GLU A 156 -24.97 -12.25 -8.27
N ALA A 157 -24.25 -12.16 -7.14
CA ALA A 157 -24.41 -11.06 -6.18
C ALA A 157 -23.99 -9.72 -6.77
N ARG A 158 -22.95 -9.70 -7.62
CA ARG A 158 -22.45 -8.50 -8.29
C ARG A 158 -23.30 -8.11 -9.51
N LEU A 159 -23.81 -9.09 -10.27
CA LEU A 159 -24.74 -8.86 -11.39
C LEU A 159 -26.08 -8.24 -10.94
N LYS A 160 -26.47 -8.40 -9.67
CA LYS A 160 -27.63 -7.70 -9.07
C LYS A 160 -27.38 -6.22 -8.75
N GLN A 161 -26.14 -5.74 -8.91
CA GLN A 161 -25.71 -4.38 -8.53
C GLN A 161 -25.16 -3.55 -9.70
N VAL A 162 -24.53 -4.21 -10.68
CA VAL A 162 -23.81 -3.58 -11.80
C VAL A 162 -23.83 -4.49 -13.04
N ASP A 163 -23.66 -3.89 -14.22
CA ASP A 163 -23.39 -4.62 -15.47
C ASP A 163 -21.88 -4.97 -15.56
N PHE A 164 -21.53 -5.97 -16.37
CA PHE A 164 -20.15 -6.41 -16.57
C PHE A 164 -19.80 -6.61 -18.05
N VAL A 165 -18.64 -6.10 -18.46
CA VAL A 165 -17.97 -6.52 -19.68
C VAL A 165 -16.90 -7.55 -19.31
N ALA A 166 -17.24 -8.82 -19.47
CA ALA A 166 -16.42 -9.98 -19.09
C ALA A 166 -16.38 -11.00 -20.25
N PRO A 167 -15.39 -10.89 -21.16
CA PRO A 167 -15.30 -11.78 -22.33
C PRO A 167 -15.15 -13.26 -21.94
N ARG A 168 -15.95 -14.12 -22.58
CA ARG A 168 -16.07 -15.55 -22.24
C ARG A 168 -15.21 -16.49 -23.09
N ASP A 169 -14.57 -15.94 -24.11
CA ASP A 169 -13.53 -16.56 -24.94
C ASP A 169 -12.16 -16.60 -24.25
N ARG A 170 -11.99 -15.88 -23.14
CA ARG A 170 -10.81 -15.98 -22.26
C ARG A 170 -10.86 -17.24 -21.43
N THR A 171 -9.68 -17.77 -21.09
CA THR A 171 -9.51 -18.81 -20.08
C THR A 171 -10.21 -18.41 -18.79
N ALA A 172 -11.09 -19.28 -18.28
CA ALA A 172 -11.73 -19.08 -16.98
C ALA A 172 -10.68 -19.13 -15.85
N VAL A 173 -10.78 -18.21 -14.92
CA VAL A 173 -9.91 -18.10 -13.74
C VAL A 173 -10.40 -19.04 -12.65
N ARG A 174 -9.47 -19.71 -11.97
CA ARG A 174 -9.74 -20.59 -10.83
C ARG A 174 -9.38 -19.88 -9.53
N GLU A 175 -10.22 -20.04 -8.50
CA GLU A 175 -9.94 -19.51 -7.17
C GLU A 175 -9.31 -20.64 -6.35
N VAL A 176 -7.98 -20.67 -6.29
CA VAL A 176 -7.17 -21.77 -5.75
C VAL A 176 -6.74 -21.53 -4.31
N VAL A 177 -6.55 -22.61 -3.58
CA VAL A 177 -6.02 -22.59 -2.22
C VAL A 177 -4.51 -22.40 -2.23
N VAL A 178 -4.02 -21.53 -1.35
CA VAL A 178 -2.59 -21.29 -1.16
C VAL A 178 -2.25 -21.38 0.33
N THR A 179 -1.21 -22.14 0.66
CA THR A 179 -0.79 -22.44 2.04
C THR A 179 0.62 -21.91 2.30
N GLY A 180 0.88 -21.42 3.52
CA GLY A 180 2.21 -20.99 3.99
C GLY A 180 2.86 -21.98 4.97
N PRO A 181 4.00 -21.63 5.60
CA PRO A 181 4.80 -22.58 6.40
C PRO A 181 4.13 -23.10 7.69
N LYS A 182 3.05 -22.47 8.15
CA LYS A 182 2.29 -22.86 9.37
C LYS A 182 0.93 -23.49 9.05
N SER A 183 0.71 -23.92 7.82
CA SER A 183 -0.57 -24.48 7.38
C SER A 183 -0.73 -25.94 7.82
N PRO A 184 -1.96 -26.41 8.05
CA PRO A 184 -2.22 -27.84 8.01
C PRO A 184 -1.96 -28.38 6.60
N ALA A 185 -1.58 -29.65 6.49
CA ALA A 185 -1.57 -30.35 5.20
C ALA A 185 -3.00 -30.43 4.64
N LEU A 186 -3.12 -30.28 3.32
CA LEU A 186 -4.35 -30.41 2.54
C LEU A 186 -4.03 -31.30 1.33
N ALA A 187 -4.90 -32.26 1.04
CA ALA A 187 -4.83 -33.13 -0.14
C ALA A 187 -6.07 -32.98 -1.04
N LYS A 188 -7.15 -32.37 -0.54
CA LYS A 188 -8.38 -32.08 -1.30
C LYS A 188 -9.15 -30.91 -0.68
N LEU A 189 -10.12 -30.39 -1.44
CA LEU A 189 -10.99 -29.27 -1.03
C LEU A 189 -11.71 -29.50 0.31
N ASP A 190 -12.17 -30.72 0.56
CA ASP A 190 -12.87 -31.09 1.80
C ASP A 190 -12.00 -30.97 3.05
N ASP A 191 -10.67 -30.98 2.92
CA ASP A 191 -9.76 -30.86 4.06
C ASP A 191 -9.75 -29.44 4.65
N LEU A 192 -10.35 -28.45 3.97
CA LEU A 192 -10.64 -27.13 4.53
C LEU A 192 -11.70 -27.17 5.65
N CYS A 193 -12.47 -28.26 5.77
CA CYS A 193 -13.44 -28.49 6.84
C CYS A 193 -12.86 -28.18 8.23
N GLY A 194 -13.51 -27.26 8.95
CA GLY A 194 -13.10 -26.77 10.27
C GLY A 194 -11.79 -25.96 10.34
N LYS A 195 -11.06 -25.79 9.23
CA LYS A 195 -9.79 -25.03 9.14
C LYS A 195 -10.04 -23.52 9.07
N THR A 196 -8.98 -22.75 9.30
CA THR A 196 -9.01 -21.29 9.27
C THR A 196 -8.49 -20.76 7.94
N VAL A 197 -9.34 -20.08 7.18
CA VAL A 197 -8.99 -19.42 5.91
C VAL A 197 -9.10 -17.91 6.09
N HIS A 198 -8.04 -17.17 5.72
CA HIS A 198 -8.00 -15.72 5.78
C HIS A 198 -8.42 -15.16 4.42
N VAL A 199 -9.38 -14.24 4.40
CA VAL A 199 -10.04 -13.80 3.16
C VAL A 199 -10.58 -12.38 3.28
N ARG A 200 -10.52 -11.60 2.20
CA ARG A 200 -11.08 -10.25 2.14
C ARG A 200 -12.59 -10.29 1.89
N PRO A 201 -13.46 -9.69 2.73
CA PRO A 201 -14.91 -9.76 2.57
C PRO A 201 -15.44 -9.28 1.21
N SER A 202 -14.79 -8.29 0.57
CA SER A 202 -15.20 -7.79 -0.75
C SER A 202 -14.81 -8.69 -1.94
N SER A 203 -14.01 -9.75 -1.70
CA SER A 203 -13.54 -10.66 -2.75
C SER A 203 -14.60 -11.69 -3.16
N SER A 204 -14.53 -12.19 -4.40
CA SER A 204 -15.34 -13.34 -4.82
C SER A 204 -14.95 -14.62 -4.08
N TYR A 205 -13.72 -14.69 -3.57
CA TYR A 205 -13.23 -15.77 -2.71
C TYR A 205 -14.10 -15.91 -1.45
N TYR A 206 -14.55 -14.78 -0.87
CA TYR A 206 -15.47 -14.80 0.28
C TYR A 206 -16.84 -15.38 -0.10
N GLU A 207 -17.38 -15.03 -1.26
CA GLU A 207 -18.63 -15.61 -1.79
C GLU A 207 -18.47 -17.13 -2.01
N SER A 208 -17.37 -17.57 -2.64
CA SER A 208 -17.08 -18.98 -2.91
C SER A 208 -16.85 -19.81 -1.64
N LEU A 209 -16.14 -19.26 -0.65
CA LEU A 209 -15.95 -19.91 0.65
C LEU A 209 -17.26 -20.00 1.46
N ASN A 210 -18.16 -19.04 1.34
CA ASN A 210 -19.51 -19.15 1.91
C ASN A 210 -20.38 -20.18 1.19
N ALA A 211 -20.26 -20.31 -0.14
CA ALA A 211 -20.90 -21.39 -0.90
C ALA A 211 -20.36 -22.78 -0.49
N LEU A 212 -19.06 -22.90 -0.26
CA LEU A 212 -18.43 -24.11 0.30
C LEU A 212 -18.96 -24.42 1.71
N ASN A 213 -19.08 -23.40 2.59
CA ASN A 213 -19.69 -23.56 3.91
C ASN A 213 -21.16 -24.00 3.84
N ALA A 214 -21.93 -23.48 2.89
CA ALA A 214 -23.30 -23.92 2.64
C ALA A 214 -23.37 -25.38 2.14
N ARG A 215 -22.38 -25.85 1.37
CA ARG A 215 -22.23 -27.27 1.02
C ARG A 215 -21.92 -28.11 2.27
N PHE A 216 -20.90 -27.74 3.04
CA PHE A 216 -20.52 -28.44 4.27
C PHE A 216 -21.68 -28.54 5.28
N GLY A 217 -22.49 -27.49 5.43
CA GLY A 217 -23.69 -27.52 6.28
C GLY A 217 -24.71 -28.57 5.84
N LYS A 218 -24.93 -28.76 4.52
CA LYS A 218 -25.80 -29.82 3.98
C LYS A 218 -25.21 -31.23 4.17
N GLU A 219 -23.89 -31.33 4.23
CA GLU A 219 -23.14 -32.59 4.41
C GLU A 219 -22.86 -32.92 5.89
N GLY A 220 -23.36 -32.12 6.84
CA GLY A 220 -23.09 -32.29 8.28
C GLY A 220 -21.64 -32.01 8.69
N LYS A 221 -20.84 -31.37 7.82
CA LYS A 221 -19.43 -31.06 8.05
C LYS A 221 -19.24 -29.69 8.73
N PRO A 222 -18.30 -29.54 9.67
CA PRO A 222 -17.91 -28.24 10.21
C PRO A 222 -17.52 -27.22 9.14
N PRO A 223 -18.03 -25.97 9.20
CA PRO A 223 -17.67 -24.94 8.23
C PRO A 223 -16.20 -24.54 8.32
N VAL A 224 -15.67 -24.04 7.21
CA VAL A 224 -14.42 -23.28 7.17
C VAL A 224 -14.58 -22.02 8.01
N LYS A 225 -13.63 -21.78 8.92
CA LYS A 225 -13.58 -20.61 9.79
C LYS A 225 -12.97 -19.44 9.01
N LEU A 226 -13.82 -18.53 8.54
CA LEU A 226 -13.39 -17.39 7.75
C LEU A 226 -12.91 -16.27 8.67
N VAL A 227 -11.64 -15.87 8.50
CA VAL A 227 -11.04 -14.73 9.23
C VAL A 227 -10.90 -13.55 8.26
N PRO A 228 -11.56 -12.42 8.52
CA PRO A 228 -11.58 -11.31 7.59
C PRO A 228 -10.22 -10.57 7.53
N LEU A 229 -9.68 -10.43 6.33
CA LEU A 229 -8.59 -9.51 6.03
C LEU A 229 -9.16 -8.16 5.58
N PRO A 230 -8.54 -7.01 5.91
CA PRO A 230 -9.03 -5.69 5.47
C PRO A 230 -9.00 -5.53 3.95
N ASP A 231 -10.05 -4.94 3.38
CA ASP A 231 -10.18 -4.66 1.93
C ASP A 231 -9.23 -3.56 1.39
N ALA A 232 -8.35 -3.04 2.25
CA ALA A 232 -7.24 -2.15 1.89
C ALA A 232 -5.94 -2.89 1.50
N LEU A 233 -5.81 -4.16 1.89
CA LEU A 233 -4.74 -5.07 1.44
C LEU A 233 -5.17 -5.73 0.13
N GLU A 234 -4.22 -6.08 -0.74
CA GLU A 234 -4.49 -6.86 -1.94
C GLU A 234 -3.90 -8.28 -1.84
N ASP A 235 -4.00 -9.07 -2.92
CA ASP A 235 -3.62 -10.50 -2.88
C ASP A 235 -2.12 -10.70 -2.67
N GLU A 236 -1.30 -9.83 -3.26
CA GLU A 236 0.14 -9.76 -3.03
C GLU A 236 0.51 -9.56 -1.55
N ASP A 237 -0.18 -8.66 -0.85
CA ASP A 237 0.10 -8.35 0.56
C ASP A 237 -0.29 -9.52 1.46
N ALA A 238 -1.41 -10.18 1.14
CA ALA A 238 -1.85 -11.39 1.84
C ALA A 238 -0.88 -12.56 1.59
N MET A 239 -0.43 -12.77 0.36
CA MET A 239 0.55 -13.83 0.04
C MET A 239 1.92 -13.58 0.70
N GLU A 240 2.34 -12.34 0.89
CA GLU A 240 3.53 -12.01 1.70
C GLU A 240 3.32 -12.36 3.18
N MET A 241 2.16 -12.06 3.77
CA MET A 241 1.81 -12.50 5.13
C MET A 241 1.79 -14.03 5.24
N LEU A 242 1.33 -14.73 4.20
CA LEU A 242 1.31 -16.19 4.11
C LEU A 242 2.72 -16.78 4.07
N ASN A 243 3.59 -16.20 3.24
CA ASN A 243 5.01 -16.56 3.10
C ASN A 243 5.76 -16.45 4.44
N ALA A 244 5.54 -15.37 5.19
CA ALA A 244 6.09 -15.17 6.53
C ALA A 244 5.45 -16.09 7.61
N GLY A 245 4.42 -16.87 7.26
CA GLY A 245 3.66 -17.69 8.20
C GLY A 245 2.86 -16.86 9.22
N LEU A 246 2.45 -15.65 8.86
CA LEU A 246 1.61 -14.77 9.68
C LEU A 246 0.12 -15.12 9.51
N VAL A 247 -0.25 -15.68 8.37
CA VAL A 247 -1.55 -16.35 8.10
C VAL A 247 -1.32 -17.80 7.66
N GLN A 248 -2.37 -18.62 7.69
CA GLN A 248 -2.27 -20.07 7.41
C GLN A 248 -2.74 -20.44 6.00
N ILE A 249 -4.00 -20.19 5.66
CA ILE A 249 -4.58 -20.56 4.37
C ILE A 249 -5.21 -19.32 3.74
N LEU A 250 -4.96 -19.13 2.44
CA LEU A 250 -5.61 -18.15 1.58
C LEU A 250 -6.36 -18.82 0.43
N VAL A 251 -7.25 -18.07 -0.18
CA VAL A 251 -7.77 -18.32 -1.53
C VAL A 251 -7.44 -17.09 -2.39
N VAL A 252 -6.92 -17.31 -3.59
CA VAL A 252 -6.63 -16.26 -4.59
C VAL A 252 -6.88 -16.78 -6.01
N ASP A 253 -6.97 -15.88 -6.99
CA ASP A 253 -6.90 -16.25 -8.40
C ASP A 253 -5.60 -17.03 -8.73
N ASP A 254 -5.73 -18.11 -9.48
CA ASP A 254 -4.63 -18.96 -9.97
C ASP A 254 -3.53 -18.18 -10.69
N TRP A 255 -3.90 -17.25 -11.57
CA TRP A 255 -2.95 -16.42 -12.30
C TRP A 255 -2.16 -15.49 -11.37
N LYS A 256 -2.77 -14.97 -10.29
CA LYS A 256 -2.07 -14.15 -9.29
C LYS A 256 -1.10 -15.00 -8.47
N ALA A 257 -1.53 -16.17 -8.02
CA ALA A 257 -0.65 -17.12 -7.33
C ALA A 257 0.58 -17.46 -8.19
N LYS A 258 0.37 -17.74 -9.49
CA LYS A 258 1.44 -18.01 -10.46
C LYS A 258 2.42 -16.85 -10.69
N VAL A 259 1.95 -15.60 -10.60
CA VAL A 259 2.79 -14.40 -10.73
C VAL A 259 3.71 -14.24 -9.51
N TRP A 260 3.19 -14.47 -8.30
CA TRP A 260 3.87 -14.12 -7.04
C TRP A 260 4.64 -15.29 -6.39
N ALA A 261 4.23 -16.54 -6.57
CA ALA A 261 4.91 -17.70 -5.99
C ALA A 261 6.44 -17.77 -6.25
N PRO A 262 6.98 -17.39 -7.42
CA PRO A 262 8.43 -17.42 -7.67
C PRO A 262 9.27 -16.51 -6.77
N ILE A 263 8.67 -15.52 -6.09
CA ILE A 263 9.36 -14.61 -5.15
C ILE A 263 8.91 -14.82 -3.69
N LEU A 264 8.07 -15.83 -3.43
CA LEU A 264 7.53 -16.16 -2.11
C LEU A 264 7.80 -17.64 -1.79
N PRO A 265 9.06 -18.02 -1.48
CA PRO A 265 9.48 -19.43 -1.39
C PRO A 265 8.81 -20.22 -0.25
N GLY A 266 8.16 -19.56 0.70
CA GLY A 266 7.41 -20.19 1.80
C GLY A 266 5.97 -20.54 1.47
N ILE A 267 5.44 -20.20 0.27
CA ILE A 267 4.07 -20.54 -0.12
C ILE A 267 4.02 -21.76 -1.06
N VAL A 268 2.93 -22.53 -0.93
CA VAL A 268 2.59 -23.64 -1.82
C VAL A 268 1.22 -23.35 -2.44
N VAL A 269 1.15 -23.40 -3.77
CA VAL A 269 -0.06 -23.16 -4.57
C VAL A 269 -0.68 -24.51 -4.94
N HIS A 270 -1.88 -24.79 -4.42
CA HIS A 270 -2.60 -26.04 -4.67
C HIS A 270 -3.48 -25.89 -5.90
N ASN A 271 -2.89 -26.07 -7.08
CA ASN A 271 -3.59 -25.92 -8.37
C ASN A 271 -4.73 -26.94 -8.56
N ASP A 272 -4.74 -28.03 -7.81
CA ASP A 272 -5.77 -29.06 -7.75
C ASP A 272 -6.87 -28.77 -6.71
N ILE A 273 -6.62 -27.88 -5.75
CA ILE A 273 -7.57 -27.50 -4.69
C ILE A 273 -8.15 -26.11 -4.98
N ALA A 274 -9.27 -26.06 -5.70
CA ALA A 274 -10.01 -24.82 -5.99
C ALA A 274 -11.34 -24.74 -5.24
N VAL A 275 -11.70 -23.54 -4.76
CA VAL A 275 -13.06 -23.25 -4.26
C VAL A 275 -14.02 -22.81 -5.37
N ARG A 276 -13.47 -22.48 -6.55
CA ARG A 276 -14.20 -22.18 -7.80
C ARG A 276 -13.34 -22.60 -9.00
N ASP A 277 -13.86 -23.49 -9.83
CA ASP A 277 -13.16 -23.99 -11.03
C ASP A 277 -13.41 -23.16 -12.30
N ALA A 278 -14.37 -22.26 -12.30
CA ALA A 278 -14.58 -21.32 -13.40
C ALA A 278 -15.14 -19.98 -12.89
N GLY A 279 -14.35 -18.92 -13.06
CA GLY A 279 -14.75 -17.52 -12.92
C GLY A 279 -14.33 -16.73 -14.16
N TYR A 280 -15.10 -15.70 -14.52
CA TYR A 280 -14.75 -14.79 -15.61
C TYR A 280 -14.52 -13.41 -15.03
N ILE A 281 -13.39 -12.79 -15.38
CA ILE A 281 -13.00 -11.49 -14.88
C ILE A 281 -13.39 -10.42 -15.91
N GLY A 282 -14.04 -9.36 -15.43
CA GLY A 282 -14.50 -8.26 -16.27
C GLY A 282 -14.27 -6.89 -15.67
N TRP A 283 -14.58 -5.88 -16.47
CA TRP A 283 -14.77 -4.52 -16.00
C TRP A 283 -16.24 -4.32 -15.68
N ALA A 284 -16.53 -3.87 -14.46
CA ALA A 284 -17.90 -3.53 -14.07
C ALA A 284 -18.26 -2.12 -14.56
N VAL A 285 -19.50 -1.91 -14.97
CA VAL A 285 -20.06 -0.61 -15.36
C VAL A 285 -21.43 -0.42 -14.72
N ARG A 286 -21.93 0.82 -14.64
CA ARG A 286 -23.29 1.05 -14.12
C ARG A 286 -24.32 0.35 -14.99
N PHE A 287 -25.38 -0.14 -14.35
CA PHE A 287 -26.62 -0.52 -15.04
C PHE A 287 -27.06 0.52 -16.06
N LYS A 288 -27.59 0.04 -17.19
CA LYS A 288 -28.12 0.88 -18.28
C LYS A 288 -27.03 1.78 -18.93
N SER A 289 -25.80 1.26 -19.04
CA SER A 289 -24.71 1.88 -19.82
C SER A 289 -24.38 1.06 -21.09
N PRO A 290 -25.34 0.80 -22.01
CA PRO A 290 -25.11 -0.09 -23.14
C PRO A 290 -24.04 0.42 -24.12
N LYS A 291 -23.93 1.73 -24.35
CA LYS A 291 -22.94 2.28 -25.29
C LYS A 291 -21.52 2.20 -24.72
N LEU A 292 -21.37 2.32 -23.40
CA LEU A 292 -20.10 2.04 -22.74
C LEU A 292 -19.72 0.56 -22.83
N GLN A 293 -20.70 -0.35 -22.68
CA GLN A 293 -20.47 -1.78 -22.85
C GLN A 293 -20.04 -2.12 -24.28
N GLU A 294 -20.68 -1.52 -25.28
CA GLU A 294 -20.28 -1.63 -26.69
C GLU A 294 -18.85 -1.15 -26.91
N ALA A 295 -18.49 0.04 -26.43
CA ALA A 295 -17.14 0.61 -26.58
C ALA A 295 -16.04 -0.25 -25.92
N ILE A 296 -16.31 -0.86 -24.75
CA ILE A 296 -15.35 -1.75 -24.08
C ILE A 296 -15.25 -3.10 -24.80
N ASN A 297 -16.38 -3.69 -25.25
CA ASN A 297 -16.38 -4.95 -26.02
C ASN A 297 -15.65 -4.80 -27.36
N ASP A 298 -15.88 -3.69 -28.07
CA ASP A 298 -15.19 -3.35 -29.31
C ASP A 298 -13.69 -3.17 -29.09
N PHE A 299 -13.26 -2.45 -28.05
CA PHE A 299 -11.85 -2.39 -27.65
C PHE A 299 -11.27 -3.78 -27.36
N TYR A 300 -12.01 -4.65 -26.66
CA TYR A 300 -11.55 -6.00 -26.39
C TYR A 300 -11.33 -6.80 -27.68
N LEU A 301 -12.34 -6.89 -28.55
CA LEU A 301 -12.32 -7.68 -29.77
C LEU A 301 -11.35 -7.11 -30.83
N ASN A 302 -11.28 -5.78 -30.96
CA ASN A 302 -10.51 -5.14 -32.04
C ASN A 302 -9.10 -4.69 -31.65
N TYR A 303 -8.76 -4.68 -30.35
CA TYR A 303 -7.42 -4.32 -29.88
C TYR A 303 -6.81 -5.40 -28.98
N VAL A 304 -7.43 -5.71 -27.84
CA VAL A 304 -6.82 -6.56 -26.81
C VAL A 304 -6.62 -8.00 -27.30
N GLN A 305 -7.67 -8.61 -27.87
CA GLN A 305 -7.67 -9.98 -28.37
C GLN A 305 -6.77 -10.10 -29.62
N LYS A 306 -6.95 -9.23 -30.62
CA LYS A 306 -6.19 -9.25 -31.89
C LYS A 306 -4.68 -9.04 -31.76
N GLN A 307 -4.21 -8.40 -30.68
CA GLN A 307 -2.80 -8.08 -30.46
C GLN A 307 -2.21 -8.79 -29.22
N SER A 308 -2.95 -9.71 -28.60
CA SER A 308 -2.56 -10.44 -27.37
C SER A 308 -2.03 -9.51 -26.25
N VAL A 309 -2.69 -8.35 -26.08
CA VAL A 309 -2.18 -7.25 -25.24
C VAL A 309 -2.17 -7.66 -23.76
N ALA A 310 -3.15 -8.45 -23.33
CA ALA A 310 -3.24 -8.89 -21.94
C ALA A 310 -2.06 -9.81 -21.57
N GLU A 311 -1.71 -10.73 -22.47
CA GLU A 311 -0.63 -11.69 -22.32
C GLU A 311 0.74 -11.00 -22.32
N VAL A 312 0.96 -10.07 -23.26
CA VAL A 312 2.19 -9.27 -23.34
C VAL A 312 2.38 -8.43 -22.08
N ARG A 313 1.32 -7.77 -21.58
CA ARG A 313 1.38 -7.00 -20.33
C ARG A 313 1.64 -7.86 -19.11
N LEU A 314 1.02 -9.05 -19.03
CA LEU A 314 1.27 -10.00 -17.94
C LEU A 314 2.74 -10.44 -17.91
N GLN A 315 3.34 -10.74 -19.06
CA GLN A 315 4.77 -11.09 -19.13
C GLN A 315 5.70 -9.93 -18.75
N GLN A 316 5.33 -8.68 -19.06
CA GLN A 316 6.08 -7.49 -18.63
C GLN A 316 6.02 -7.32 -17.09
N GLU A 317 4.83 -7.43 -16.49
CA GLU A 317 4.68 -7.28 -15.03
C GLU A 317 5.34 -8.44 -14.27
N MET A 318 5.26 -9.69 -14.77
CA MET A 318 5.99 -10.84 -14.20
C MET A 318 7.52 -10.62 -14.18
N LYS A 319 8.09 -10.01 -15.22
CA LYS A 319 9.53 -9.67 -15.26
C LYS A 319 9.88 -8.60 -14.22
N ARG A 320 9.00 -7.60 -14.04
CA ARG A 320 9.18 -6.54 -13.04
C ARG A 320 9.04 -7.06 -11.61
N ILE A 321 8.01 -7.85 -11.32
CA ILE A 321 7.78 -8.42 -9.97
C ILE A 321 8.96 -9.29 -9.55
N LYS A 322 9.56 -10.06 -10.46
CA LYS A 322 10.82 -10.80 -10.20
C LYS A 322 12.04 -9.94 -9.85
N GLN A 323 12.03 -8.64 -10.17
CA GLN A 323 13.09 -7.69 -9.78
C GLN A 323 12.83 -7.06 -8.40
N ILE A 324 11.63 -7.24 -7.84
CA ILE A 324 11.26 -6.80 -6.49
C ILE A 324 11.57 -7.97 -5.52
N SER A 325 12.78 -7.97 -4.95
CA SER A 325 13.22 -8.95 -3.96
C SER A 325 13.72 -8.26 -2.69
N ASN A 326 13.15 -8.62 -1.54
CA ASN A 326 13.92 -9.22 -0.44
C ASN A 326 13.06 -9.63 0.78
N ASN A 327 13.33 -10.85 1.24
CA ASN A 327 13.45 -11.32 2.63
C ASN A 327 12.43 -10.89 3.69
N THR A 328 11.75 -11.87 4.30
CA THR A 328 11.98 -12.12 5.74
C THR A 328 11.85 -13.60 6.12
N GLU A 329 12.63 -14.03 7.11
CA GLU A 329 12.60 -15.37 7.73
C GLU A 329 12.16 -15.33 9.21
N SER A 330 11.90 -16.51 9.75
CA SER A 330 11.26 -16.90 11.02
C SER A 330 11.70 -16.26 12.35
N ALA A 331 12.66 -15.33 12.39
CA ALA A 331 13.12 -14.68 13.61
C ALA A 331 12.20 -13.55 14.13
N GLU A 332 11.25 -13.11 13.30
CA GLU A 332 10.30 -12.01 13.56
C GLU A 332 9.47 -12.18 14.85
N LEU A 333 8.73 -13.28 14.97
CA LEU A 333 7.72 -13.44 16.03
C LEU A 333 8.33 -13.42 17.44
N LYS A 334 9.59 -13.86 17.57
CA LYS A 334 10.32 -13.80 18.84
C LYS A 334 10.64 -12.36 19.23
N ARG A 335 11.11 -11.53 18.28
CA ARG A 335 11.40 -10.11 18.53
C ARG A 335 10.14 -9.33 18.85
N PHE A 336 9.04 -9.54 18.10
CA PHE A 336 7.73 -8.97 18.42
C PHE A 336 7.31 -9.25 19.86
N LYS A 337 7.36 -10.51 20.31
CA LYS A 337 7.01 -10.90 21.68
C LYS A 337 7.92 -10.29 22.75
N GLN A 338 9.19 -10.04 22.43
CA GLN A 338 10.14 -9.41 23.35
C GLN A 338 9.97 -7.89 23.45
N THR A 339 9.42 -7.23 22.41
CA THR A 339 9.29 -5.77 22.37
C THR A 339 7.87 -5.25 22.57
N VAL A 340 6.83 -6.08 22.41
CA VAL A 340 5.41 -5.65 22.46
C VAL A 340 5.05 -4.87 23.72
N GLY A 341 5.59 -5.24 24.89
CA GLY A 341 5.32 -4.52 26.15
C GLY A 341 5.85 -3.07 26.17
N LEU A 342 6.93 -2.78 25.41
CA LEU A 342 7.42 -1.41 25.24
C LEU A 342 6.44 -0.59 24.39
N PHE A 343 5.92 -1.19 23.32
CA PHE A 343 4.91 -0.56 22.47
C PHE A 343 3.55 -0.41 23.17
N GLU A 344 3.17 -1.34 24.06
CA GLU A 344 1.97 -1.21 24.92
C GLU A 344 2.12 -0.02 25.86
N LYS A 345 3.26 0.09 26.56
CA LYS A 345 3.58 1.21 27.46
C LYS A 345 3.54 2.57 26.74
N TYR A 346 4.30 2.70 25.64
CA TYR A 346 4.48 3.99 24.97
C TYR A 346 3.37 4.32 23.96
N GLY A 347 2.71 3.33 23.39
CA GLY A 347 1.49 3.53 22.60
C GLY A 347 0.38 4.14 23.44
N ALA A 348 0.12 3.57 24.63
CA ALA A 348 -0.83 4.13 25.59
C ALA A 348 -0.43 5.55 26.06
N GLN A 349 0.86 5.80 26.32
CA GLN A 349 1.35 7.11 26.75
C GLN A 349 1.17 8.22 25.69
N TYR A 350 1.25 7.88 24.39
CA TYR A 350 1.29 8.85 23.30
C TYR A 350 0.10 8.75 22.31
N GLY A 351 -0.95 8.00 22.67
CA GLY A 351 -2.19 7.89 21.89
C GLY A 351 -2.03 7.18 20.54
N PHE A 352 -1.26 6.09 20.50
CA PHE A 352 -1.08 5.24 19.33
C PHE A 352 -1.37 3.78 19.66
N ASP A 353 -2.03 3.05 18.73
CA ASP A 353 -2.23 1.60 18.83
C ASP A 353 -0.85 0.91 18.96
N PRO A 354 -0.59 0.15 20.05
CA PRO A 354 0.68 -0.54 20.29
C PRO A 354 1.13 -1.43 19.13
N LEU A 355 0.20 -2.04 18.41
CA LEU A 355 0.51 -2.93 17.30
C LEU A 355 0.83 -2.15 16.03
N LEU A 356 0.28 -0.95 15.83
CA LEU A 356 0.70 -0.04 14.75
C LEU A 356 2.12 0.49 15.01
N LEU A 357 2.46 0.86 16.25
CA LEU A 357 3.84 1.24 16.59
C LEU A 357 4.83 0.07 16.43
N ALA A 358 4.46 -1.13 16.90
CA ALA A 358 5.28 -2.32 16.72
C ALA A 358 5.52 -2.65 15.24
N ALA A 359 4.48 -2.50 14.42
CA ALA A 359 4.56 -2.67 12.97
C ALA A 359 5.46 -1.62 12.30
N GLN A 360 5.50 -0.38 12.80
CA GLN A 360 6.45 0.63 12.34
C GLN A 360 7.89 0.24 12.70
N GLY A 361 8.16 -0.10 13.96
CA GLY A 361 9.50 -0.57 14.36
C GLY A 361 9.95 -1.83 13.62
N TYR A 362 9.00 -2.65 13.14
CA TYR A 362 9.31 -3.76 12.24
C TYR A 362 9.66 -3.31 10.82
N GLN A 363 8.92 -2.38 10.24
CA GLN A 363 9.27 -1.79 8.94
C GLN A 363 10.64 -1.08 8.97
N GLU A 364 11.00 -0.44 10.09
CA GLU A 364 12.26 0.29 10.27
C GLU A 364 13.49 -0.63 10.45
N SER A 365 13.37 -1.68 11.28
CA SER A 365 14.53 -2.47 11.71
C SER A 365 14.28 -3.98 11.82
N GLN A 366 13.10 -4.45 11.43
CA GLN A 366 12.57 -5.77 11.81
C GLN A 366 12.59 -6.01 13.33
N LEU A 367 12.37 -4.95 14.13
CA LEU A 367 12.45 -4.94 15.60
C LEU A 367 13.85 -5.27 16.16
N ASN A 368 14.92 -4.89 15.43
CA ASN A 368 16.30 -5.15 15.83
C ASN A 368 16.96 -3.90 16.44
N GLN A 369 17.15 -3.89 17.76
CA GLN A 369 17.82 -2.78 18.45
C GLN A 369 19.31 -2.59 18.07
N SER A 370 19.95 -3.63 17.53
CA SER A 370 21.32 -3.54 17.01
C SER A 370 21.39 -2.94 15.60
N ALA A 371 20.25 -2.71 14.93
CA ALA A 371 20.22 -2.14 13.59
C ALA A 371 20.84 -0.73 13.52
N ARG A 372 21.61 -0.48 12.47
CA ARG A 372 22.21 0.82 12.13
C ARG A 372 22.04 1.04 10.62
N SER A 373 21.46 2.15 10.21
CA SER A 373 21.39 2.50 8.78
C SER A 373 22.70 3.12 8.29
N GLN A 374 22.90 3.12 6.97
CA GLN A 374 24.05 3.77 6.33
C GLN A 374 24.15 5.27 6.63
N VAL A 375 23.03 5.93 6.89
CA VAL A 375 22.96 7.35 7.26
C VAL A 375 23.03 7.61 8.77
N GLY A 376 23.23 6.57 9.59
CA GLY A 376 23.48 6.71 11.03
C GLY A 376 22.25 6.63 11.93
N ALA A 377 21.09 6.18 11.42
CA ALA A 377 19.90 5.94 12.23
C ALA A 377 20.06 4.70 13.12
N ILE A 378 19.44 4.69 14.30
CA ILE A 378 19.72 3.73 15.39
C ILE A 378 18.46 2.99 15.85
N GLY A 379 18.58 1.68 16.01
CA GLY A 379 17.72 0.85 16.85
C GLY A 379 16.35 0.53 16.24
N ILE A 380 15.43 0.08 17.11
CA ILE A 380 14.11 -0.45 16.73
C ILE A 380 13.33 0.50 15.83
N MET A 381 13.30 1.79 16.16
CA MET A 381 12.56 2.84 15.46
C MET A 381 13.41 3.61 14.44
N GLN A 382 14.66 3.22 14.20
CA GLN A 382 15.62 3.92 13.31
C GLN A 382 15.63 5.45 13.50
N LEU A 383 16.02 5.87 14.71
CA LEU A 383 16.09 7.30 15.05
C LEU A 383 17.49 7.88 14.84
N MET A 384 17.54 9.13 14.40
CA MET A 384 18.81 9.88 14.34
C MET A 384 19.29 10.26 15.75
N PRO A 385 20.60 10.23 16.05
CA PRO A 385 21.14 10.60 17.36
C PRO A 385 20.75 12.01 17.83
N ALA A 386 20.66 12.99 16.92
CA ALA A 386 20.22 14.34 17.22
C ALA A 386 18.76 14.37 17.72
N THR A 387 17.85 13.73 16.98
CA THR A 387 16.43 13.57 17.35
C THR A 387 16.28 12.89 18.71
N GLY A 388 17.03 11.82 18.98
CA GLY A 388 17.03 11.16 20.29
C GLY A 388 17.46 12.09 21.44
N LYS A 389 18.46 12.94 21.21
CA LYS A 389 18.93 13.95 22.18
C LYS A 389 17.86 15.02 22.46
N GLU A 390 17.23 15.56 21.42
CA GLU A 390 16.18 16.58 21.53
C GLU A 390 14.95 16.08 22.31
N LEU A 391 14.63 14.78 22.19
CA LEU A 391 13.47 14.17 22.85
C LEU A 391 13.69 13.90 24.34
N ALA A 392 14.93 13.90 24.84
CA ALA A 392 15.28 13.74 26.25
C ALA A 392 14.62 12.52 26.94
N VAL A 393 14.79 11.32 26.36
CA VAL A 393 14.22 10.05 26.87
C VAL A 393 15.28 8.99 27.25
N GLY A 394 16.53 9.41 27.47
CA GLY A 394 17.67 8.52 27.73
C GLY A 394 18.43 8.12 26.46
N ASP A 395 19.29 7.10 26.56
CA ASP A 395 20.13 6.66 25.44
C ASP A 395 19.34 5.77 24.46
N ILE A 396 19.06 6.28 23.26
CA ILE A 396 18.36 5.56 22.19
C ILE A 396 19.11 4.30 21.67
N ARG A 397 20.32 4.01 22.17
CA ARG A 397 20.97 2.69 21.98
C ARG A 397 20.32 1.58 22.81
N VAL A 398 19.56 1.92 23.85
CA VAL A 398 18.73 1.00 24.65
C VAL A 398 17.33 0.89 24.03
N ALA A 399 16.78 -0.33 23.97
CA ALA A 399 15.48 -0.61 23.32
C ALA A 399 14.32 0.22 23.89
N GLU A 400 14.25 0.36 25.23
CA GLU A 400 13.19 1.13 25.89
C GLU A 400 13.22 2.61 25.49
N SER A 401 14.35 3.30 25.67
CA SER A 401 14.53 4.69 25.23
C SER A 401 14.35 4.88 23.72
N ASN A 402 14.68 3.89 22.90
CA ASN A 402 14.49 3.94 21.45
C ASN A 402 12.99 3.91 21.06
N VAL A 403 12.22 2.98 21.63
CA VAL A 403 10.77 2.89 21.42
C VAL A 403 10.05 4.11 22.02
N HIS A 404 10.48 4.57 23.21
CA HIS A 404 10.00 5.81 23.84
C HIS A 404 10.21 7.01 22.91
N ALA A 405 11.43 7.20 22.40
CA ALA A 405 11.74 8.29 21.48
C ALA A 405 10.88 8.22 20.22
N GLY A 406 10.68 7.03 19.64
CA GLY A 406 9.86 6.86 18.45
C GLY A 406 8.41 7.30 18.68
N ALA A 407 7.76 6.76 19.71
CA ALA A 407 6.39 7.12 20.07
C ALA A 407 6.24 8.61 20.39
N LYS A 408 7.16 9.18 21.20
CA LYS A 408 7.18 10.61 21.55
C LYS A 408 7.41 11.50 20.33
N TYR A 409 8.27 11.09 19.39
CA TYR A 409 8.54 11.86 18.18
C TYR A 409 7.30 11.92 17.27
N LEU A 410 6.63 10.79 17.05
CA LEU A 410 5.38 10.74 16.29
C LEU A 410 4.32 11.66 16.91
N ASP A 411 4.19 11.66 18.24
CA ASP A 411 3.28 12.56 18.96
C ASP A 411 3.62 14.04 18.72
N VAL A 412 4.91 14.40 18.81
CA VAL A 412 5.42 15.75 18.47
C VAL A 412 5.11 16.13 17.01
N LEU A 413 5.23 15.19 16.06
CA LEU A 413 4.83 15.43 14.66
C LEU A 413 3.33 15.72 14.56
N MET A 414 2.49 14.94 15.23
CA MET A 414 1.03 15.12 15.19
C MET A 414 0.60 16.43 15.84
N ALA A 415 1.08 16.75 17.05
CA ALA A 415 0.75 17.97 17.75
C ALA A 415 1.21 19.24 17.00
N ARG A 416 2.41 19.20 16.38
CA ARG A 416 2.99 20.38 15.71
C ARG A 416 2.41 20.67 14.33
N TYR A 417 2.08 19.64 13.54
CA TYR A 417 1.70 19.82 12.13
C TYR A 417 0.23 19.55 11.85
N PHE A 418 -0.50 18.95 12.81
CA PHE A 418 -1.91 18.60 12.67
C PHE A 418 -2.75 18.96 13.92
N PRO A 419 -2.58 20.13 14.57
CA PRO A 419 -3.32 20.48 15.79
C PRO A 419 -4.84 20.49 15.57
N ASP A 420 -5.30 20.95 14.40
CA ASP A 420 -6.72 21.07 14.04
C ASP A 420 -7.26 19.82 13.30
N ALA A 421 -6.67 18.64 13.53
CA ALA A 421 -7.03 17.42 12.80
C ALA A 421 -7.84 16.43 13.64
N HIS A 422 -9.06 16.16 13.18
CA HIS A 422 -9.96 15.16 13.77
C HIS A 422 -9.76 13.79 13.13
N PHE A 423 -8.58 13.21 13.35
CA PHE A 423 -8.25 11.86 12.86
C PHE A 423 -8.94 10.78 13.70
N SER A 424 -9.26 9.63 13.09
CA SER A 424 -9.46 8.39 13.83
C SER A 424 -8.13 7.95 14.46
N GLU A 425 -8.13 7.12 15.52
CA GLU A 425 -6.90 6.59 16.14
C GLU A 425 -5.97 5.90 15.13
N ARG A 426 -6.56 5.08 14.25
CA ARG A 426 -5.86 4.44 13.14
C ARG A 426 -5.29 5.48 12.18
N ASP A 427 -6.12 6.39 11.67
CA ASP A 427 -5.67 7.37 10.68
C ASP A 427 -4.61 8.31 11.27
N ARG A 428 -4.72 8.73 12.54
CA ARG A 428 -3.68 9.49 13.27
C ARG A 428 -2.32 8.81 13.16
N SER A 429 -2.29 7.49 13.40
CA SER A 429 -1.09 6.68 13.28
C SER A 429 -0.55 6.64 11.84
N LEU A 430 -1.42 6.44 10.84
CA LEU A 430 -1.02 6.41 9.42
C LEU A 430 -0.47 7.78 8.94
N PHE A 431 -1.08 8.90 9.36
CA PHE A 431 -0.56 10.24 9.11
C PHE A 431 0.78 10.50 9.82
N ALA A 432 0.98 9.97 11.03
CA ALA A 432 2.25 10.06 11.75
C ALA A 432 3.35 9.28 11.02
N PHE A 433 3.07 8.06 10.55
CA PHE A 433 4.00 7.22 9.79
C PHE A 433 4.38 7.85 8.45
N ALA A 434 3.40 8.38 7.71
CA ALA A 434 3.65 9.16 6.51
C ALA A 434 4.52 10.40 6.77
N SER A 435 4.30 11.06 7.91
CA SER A 435 5.05 12.26 8.32
C SER A 435 6.47 11.94 8.78
N TYR A 436 6.68 10.78 9.40
CA TYR A 436 7.98 10.26 9.81
C TYR A 436 8.87 10.00 8.58
N ASN A 437 8.31 9.35 7.57
CA ASN A 437 9.00 8.96 6.34
C ASN A 437 9.15 10.12 5.32
N ALA A 438 8.07 10.83 4.97
CA ALA A 438 8.06 11.83 3.90
C ALA A 438 8.23 13.28 4.37
N GLY A 439 8.34 13.50 5.67
CA GLY A 439 8.38 14.81 6.31
C GLY A 439 6.98 15.39 6.59
N PRO A 440 6.72 15.90 7.82
CA PRO A 440 5.38 16.28 8.26
C PRO A 440 4.80 17.49 7.50
N ALA A 441 5.65 18.45 7.11
CA ALA A 441 5.23 19.62 6.34
C ALA A 441 4.69 19.25 4.95
N ASN A 442 5.28 18.22 4.32
CA ASN A 442 4.82 17.70 3.04
C ASN A 442 3.43 17.05 3.20
N ILE A 443 3.26 16.18 4.21
CA ILE A 443 1.96 15.52 4.47
C ILE A 443 0.88 16.54 4.85
N ALA A 444 1.18 17.55 5.67
CA ALA A 444 0.25 18.64 6.00
C ALA A 444 -0.17 19.45 4.75
N LYS A 445 0.75 19.66 3.80
CA LYS A 445 0.42 20.26 2.49
C LYS A 445 -0.45 19.35 1.64
N MET A 446 -0.16 18.05 1.58
CA MET A 446 -0.97 17.08 0.82
C MET A 446 -2.38 16.90 1.41
N ARG A 447 -2.53 17.03 2.73
CA ARG A 447 -3.83 17.07 3.40
C ARG A 447 -4.69 18.27 2.97
N LYS A 448 -4.10 19.46 2.83
CA LYS A 448 -4.81 20.66 2.32
C LYS A 448 -5.18 20.51 0.84
N GLU A 449 -4.27 19.98 0.02
CA GLU A 449 -4.51 19.65 -1.40
C GLU A 449 -5.61 18.59 -1.57
N ALA A 450 -5.68 17.58 -0.69
CA ALA A 450 -6.74 16.58 -0.68
C ALA A 450 -8.12 17.21 -0.41
N ALA A 451 -8.24 18.08 0.60
CA ALA A 451 -9.47 18.83 0.86
C ALA A 451 -9.88 19.70 -0.34
N ALA A 452 -8.93 20.39 -0.98
CA ALA A 452 -9.19 21.19 -2.19
C ALA A 452 -9.66 20.34 -3.39
N ARG A 453 -9.40 19.03 -3.40
CA ARG A 453 -9.88 18.05 -4.39
C ARG A 453 -11.18 17.35 -3.99
N GLY A 454 -11.78 17.72 -2.86
CA GLY A 454 -12.99 17.06 -2.33
C GLY A 454 -12.75 15.64 -1.77
N LEU A 455 -11.51 15.32 -1.42
CA LEU A 455 -11.14 14.10 -0.68
C LEU A 455 -11.19 14.39 0.83
N ASP A 456 -11.36 13.35 1.66
CA ASP A 456 -11.38 13.48 3.12
C ASP A 456 -9.95 13.77 3.66
N PRO A 457 -9.67 14.95 4.22
CA PRO A 457 -8.34 15.30 4.72
C PRO A 457 -7.98 14.58 6.03
N ASN A 458 -8.91 13.89 6.68
CA ASN A 458 -8.69 13.17 7.93
C ASN A 458 -8.62 11.65 7.74
N LYS A 459 -8.66 11.18 6.48
CA LYS A 459 -8.52 9.77 6.10
C LYS A 459 -7.27 9.55 5.26
N TRP A 460 -6.51 8.50 5.55
CA TRP A 460 -5.30 8.19 4.80
C TRP A 460 -5.63 7.46 3.49
N PHE A 461 -6.07 6.20 3.59
CA PHE A 461 -6.24 5.30 2.45
C PHE A 461 -7.27 5.83 1.44
N ASN A 462 -6.87 5.83 0.15
CA ASN A 462 -7.65 6.34 -0.98
C ASN A 462 -8.16 7.79 -0.81
N ASN A 463 -7.50 8.59 0.02
CA ASN A 463 -7.78 10.02 0.20
C ASN A 463 -6.45 10.78 0.15
N VAL A 464 -5.84 11.12 1.29
CA VAL A 464 -4.53 11.81 1.28
C VAL A 464 -3.43 10.94 0.65
N GLU A 465 -3.51 9.61 0.77
CA GLU A 465 -2.61 8.65 0.09
C GLU A 465 -2.49 8.90 -1.43
N ILE A 466 -3.61 9.25 -2.09
CA ILE A 466 -3.64 9.48 -3.55
C ILE A 466 -2.77 10.69 -3.91
N VAL A 467 -2.94 11.77 -3.14
CA VAL A 467 -2.23 13.04 -3.36
C VAL A 467 -0.74 12.88 -3.04
N VAL A 468 -0.40 12.10 -2.01
CA VAL A 468 0.99 11.76 -1.65
C VAL A 468 1.67 10.94 -2.75
N ALA A 469 1.02 9.89 -3.27
CA ALA A 469 1.55 9.08 -4.37
C ALA A 469 1.83 9.91 -5.64
N GLU A 470 0.92 10.82 -5.98
CA GLU A 470 1.03 11.72 -7.14
C GLU A 470 2.15 12.76 -6.99
N LYS A 471 2.24 13.42 -5.82
CA LYS A 471 3.08 14.61 -5.62
C LYS A 471 4.45 14.36 -4.99
N ILE A 472 4.58 13.29 -4.21
CA ILE A 472 5.81 12.96 -3.46
C ILE A 472 6.41 11.68 -4.03
N GLY A 473 5.60 10.63 -4.16
CA GLY A 473 5.98 9.36 -4.76
C GLY A 473 5.39 8.16 -4.02
N ILE A 474 5.71 6.97 -4.53
CA ILE A 474 5.17 5.70 -4.03
C ILE A 474 5.84 5.19 -2.75
N GLU A 475 7.06 5.62 -2.44
CA GLU A 475 7.80 5.10 -1.29
C GLU A 475 7.06 5.38 0.03
N PRO A 476 6.55 6.60 0.32
CA PRO A 476 5.76 6.86 1.52
C PRO A 476 4.45 6.05 1.60
N THR A 477 3.76 5.86 0.48
CA THR A 477 2.52 5.08 0.46
C THR A 477 2.79 3.58 0.64
N THR A 478 3.90 3.10 0.09
CA THR A 478 4.39 1.71 0.27
C THR A 478 4.84 1.48 1.70
N TYR A 479 5.57 2.43 2.30
CA TYR A 479 5.97 2.40 3.71
C TYR A 479 4.75 2.28 4.62
N VAL A 480 3.76 3.16 4.49
CA VAL A 480 2.53 3.11 5.31
C VAL A 480 1.73 1.82 5.07
N ARG A 481 1.67 1.31 3.83
CA ARG A 481 1.02 0.03 3.52
C ARG A 481 1.76 -1.17 4.13
N ASN A 482 3.08 -1.18 4.11
CA ASN A 482 3.88 -2.22 4.75
C ASN A 482 3.68 -2.21 6.28
N VAL A 483 3.73 -1.04 6.92
CA VAL A 483 3.39 -0.91 8.34
C VAL A 483 1.97 -1.42 8.61
N PHE A 484 0.98 -1.06 7.79
CA PHE A 484 -0.39 -1.55 7.98
C PHE A 484 -0.52 -3.07 7.79
N LYS A 485 0.23 -3.68 6.86
CA LYS A 485 0.31 -5.14 6.64
C LYS A 485 0.84 -5.87 7.89
N TYR A 486 1.94 -5.40 8.48
CA TYR A 486 2.49 -5.97 9.72
C TYR A 486 1.56 -5.75 10.93
N TYR A 487 0.88 -4.61 11.00
CA TYR A 487 -0.14 -4.36 12.02
C TYR A 487 -1.27 -5.40 11.99
N VAL A 488 -1.83 -5.68 10.80
CA VAL A 488 -2.87 -6.70 10.64
C VAL A 488 -2.35 -8.07 11.09
N ALA A 489 -1.12 -8.43 10.75
CA ALA A 489 -0.50 -9.67 11.21
C ALA A 489 -0.36 -9.74 12.74
N TYR A 490 0.14 -8.68 13.38
CA TYR A 490 0.30 -8.63 14.84
C TYR A 490 -1.04 -8.65 15.57
N ARG A 491 -2.08 -8.03 15.01
CA ARG A 491 -3.45 -8.11 15.54
C ARG A 491 -3.99 -9.53 15.49
N LEU A 492 -3.84 -10.23 14.36
CA LEU A 492 -4.24 -11.64 14.22
C LEU A 492 -3.50 -12.56 15.20
N VAL A 493 -2.20 -12.34 15.42
CA VAL A 493 -1.42 -13.06 16.45
C VAL A 493 -2.00 -12.83 17.85
N ARG A 494 -2.26 -11.57 18.23
CA ARG A 494 -2.83 -11.22 19.54
C ARG A 494 -4.24 -11.77 19.74
N GLU A 495 -5.08 -11.71 18.72
CA GLU A 495 -6.43 -12.28 18.73
C GLU A 495 -6.38 -13.81 18.95
N ALA A 496 -5.47 -14.52 18.29
CA ALA A 496 -5.26 -15.96 18.46
C ALA A 496 -4.71 -16.33 19.85
N GLU A 497 -3.78 -15.55 20.39
CA GLU A 497 -3.27 -15.74 21.76
C GLU A 497 -4.35 -15.51 22.82
N ALA A 498 -5.14 -14.45 22.67
CA ALA A 498 -6.27 -14.17 23.55
C ALA A 498 -7.36 -15.27 23.46
N ALA A 499 -7.63 -15.81 22.27
CA ALA A 499 -8.53 -16.93 22.08
C ALA A 499 -8.02 -18.21 22.79
N ARG A 500 -6.72 -18.52 22.67
CA ARG A 500 -6.09 -19.65 23.36
C ARG A 500 -6.13 -19.49 24.88
N ALA A 501 -5.86 -18.28 25.39
CA ALA A 501 -5.95 -17.98 26.83
C ALA A 501 -7.38 -18.17 27.37
N ARG A 502 -8.40 -17.69 26.64
CA ARG A 502 -9.82 -17.92 26.99
C ARG A 502 -10.18 -19.40 27.04
N ALA A 503 -9.75 -20.19 26.05
CA ALA A 503 -10.02 -21.63 26.01
C ALA A 503 -9.39 -22.38 27.20
N ILE A 504 -8.13 -22.09 27.54
CA ILE A 504 -7.46 -22.66 28.72
C ILE A 504 -8.18 -22.27 30.02
N GLY A 505 -8.62 -21.01 30.13
CA GLY A 505 -9.39 -20.52 31.26
C GLY A 505 -10.76 -21.20 31.43
N GLN A 506 -11.43 -21.54 30.32
CA GLN A 506 -12.69 -22.29 30.32
C GLN A 506 -12.47 -23.75 30.73
N MET A 507 -11.46 -24.44 30.18
CA MET A 507 -11.12 -25.81 30.55
C MET A 507 -10.78 -25.95 32.04
N ARG A 508 -10.02 -24.99 32.60
CA ARG A 508 -9.71 -24.96 34.05
C ARG A 508 -10.94 -24.77 34.94
N LYS A 509 -12.01 -24.13 34.44
CA LYS A 509 -13.28 -23.98 35.16
C LYS A 509 -14.18 -25.22 35.04
N GLN A 510 -13.99 -26.04 34.01
CA GLN A 510 -14.79 -27.25 33.75
C GLN A 510 -14.17 -28.53 34.34
N GLY A 511 -12.84 -28.58 34.51
CA GLY A 511 -12.14 -29.68 35.20
C GLY A 511 -11.89 -29.43 36.69
N GLY A 512 -12.64 -28.51 37.31
CA GLY A 512 -12.54 -28.13 38.73
C GLY A 512 -13.77 -28.50 39.55
N THR A 513 -14.61 -29.40 39.02
CA THR A 513 -15.78 -30.04 39.63
C THR A 513 -15.61 -31.55 39.53
#